data_AF-A0A1V5P0N4-F1
#
_entry.id   AF-A0A1V5P0N4-F1
#
_cell.length_a   1.000
_cell.length_b   1.000
_cell.length_c   1.000
_cell.angle_alpha   90.00
_cell.angle_beta   90.00
_cell.angle_gamma   90.00
#
_symmetry.space_group_name_H-M   'P 1'
#
loop_
_entity.id
_entity.type
_entity.pdbx_description
1 polymer ?
#
loop_
_entity_poly.entity_id
_entity_poly.type
_entity_poly.pdbx_seq_one_letter_code
_entity_poly.pdbx_strand_id
1 'polypeptide(L)'
;MKIPRCRKERHAFTLVEISVCVLVFGLFLGLLNNVYRSVNRQGAKQDRETTTWYIYTGAMEQLRDDLAQATDVDVSEHKLEMKTVRIGNNLELLTSEVVWAQQGKRKLIRECDGKTTVFDFGTLLTANDVLNIRFARIP
;
A
#
# COMPACT_ATOMS: atom_id res chain seq x y z
N MET A 1 -48.77 -55.33 -35.94
CA MET A 1 -48.07 -54.68 -34.81
C MET A 1 -47.45 -53.38 -35.32
N LYS A 2 -47.95 -52.19 -34.90
CA LYS A 2 -47.42 -50.88 -35.32
C LYS A 2 -46.89 -50.14 -34.08
N ILE A 3 -45.62 -49.76 -34.12
CA ILE A 3 -44.91 -49.04 -33.06
C ILE A 3 -45.34 -47.56 -33.09
N PRO A 4 -45.74 -46.93 -31.96
CA PRO A 4 -46.06 -45.51 -31.95
C PRO A 4 -44.78 -44.68 -32.11
N ARG A 5 -44.76 -43.81 -33.13
CA ARG A 5 -43.69 -42.82 -33.32
C ARG A 5 -43.83 -41.74 -32.25
N CYS A 6 -42.86 -41.69 -31.33
CA CYS A 6 -42.71 -40.59 -30.39
C CYS A 6 -42.40 -39.30 -31.17
N ARG A 7 -43.33 -38.34 -31.16
CA ARG A 7 -43.18 -37.05 -31.84
C ARG A 7 -42.26 -36.17 -30.99
N LYS A 8 -41.02 -35.97 -31.44
CA LYS A 8 -40.08 -35.02 -30.84
C LYS A 8 -40.59 -33.60 -31.09
N GLU A 9 -41.24 -32.98 -30.11
CA GLU A 9 -41.63 -31.58 -30.18
C GLU A 9 -40.36 -30.72 -30.29
N ARG A 10 -40.19 -30.06 -31.45
CA ARG A 10 -39.21 -28.99 -31.61
C ARG A 10 -39.94 -27.69 -31.29
N HIS A 11 -39.79 -27.18 -30.08
CA HIS A 11 -40.17 -25.80 -29.79
C HIS A 11 -39.23 -24.89 -30.59
N ALA A 12 -39.74 -24.24 -31.62
CA ALA A 12 -39.03 -23.19 -32.32
C ALA A 12 -39.10 -21.93 -31.46
N PHE A 13 -37.96 -21.49 -30.93
CA PHE A 13 -37.87 -20.22 -30.21
C PHE A 13 -38.37 -19.08 -31.10
N THR A 14 -39.30 -18.30 -30.58
CA THR A 14 -39.85 -17.16 -31.31
C THR A 14 -38.83 -16.02 -31.38
N LEU A 15 -38.89 -15.18 -32.44
CA LEU A 15 -38.02 -14.01 -32.57
C LEU A 15 -38.12 -13.05 -31.36
N VAL A 16 -39.28 -13.04 -30.71
CA VAL A 16 -39.54 -12.27 -29.49
C VAL A 16 -38.80 -12.86 -28.28
N GLU A 17 -38.78 -14.18 -28.11
CA GLU A 17 -37.99 -14.80 -27.04
C GLU A 17 -36.49 -14.55 -27.22
N ILE A 18 -35.99 -14.60 -28.45
CA ILE A 18 -34.58 -14.34 -28.73
C ILE A 18 -34.21 -12.89 -28.40
N SER A 19 -35.06 -11.91 -28.74
CA SER A 19 -34.78 -10.50 -28.44
C SER A 19 -34.80 -10.20 -26.94
N VAL A 20 -35.71 -10.82 -26.19
CA VAL A 20 -35.75 -10.75 -24.73
C VAL A 20 -34.51 -11.38 -24.11
N CYS A 21 -34.08 -12.55 -24.58
CA CYS A 21 -32.86 -13.21 -24.10
C CYS A 21 -31.61 -12.34 -24.32
N VAL A 22 -31.47 -11.70 -25.49
CA VAL A 22 -30.33 -10.82 -25.79
C VAL A 22 -30.33 -9.58 -24.89
N LEU A 23 -31.49 -8.97 -24.62
CA LEU A 23 -31.60 -7.83 -23.70
C LEU A 23 -31.21 -8.20 -22.28
N VAL A 24 -31.73 -9.31 -21.75
CA VAL A 24 -31.41 -9.80 -20.41
C VAL A 24 -29.92 -10.13 -20.30
N PHE A 25 -29.36 -10.79 -21.32
CA PHE A 25 -27.94 -11.13 -21.34
C PHE A 25 -27.04 -9.88 -21.41
N GLY A 26 -27.42 -8.87 -22.20
CA GLY A 26 -26.71 -7.59 -22.28
C GLY A 26 -26.72 -6.83 -20.94
N LEU A 27 -27.86 -6.77 -20.27
CA LEU A 27 -27.98 -6.18 -18.93
C LEU A 27 -27.13 -6.93 -17.90
N PHE A 28 -27.15 -8.26 -17.96
CA PHE A 28 -26.36 -9.10 -17.07
C PHE A 28 -24.85 -8.88 -17.25
N LEU A 29 -24.35 -8.82 -18.49
CA LEU A 29 -22.96 -8.50 -18.79
C LEU A 29 -22.56 -7.09 -18.33
N GLY A 30 -23.44 -6.10 -18.49
CA GLY A 30 -23.21 -4.73 -18.01
C GLY A 30 -23.05 -4.67 -16.49
N LEU A 31 -23.90 -5.38 -15.75
CA LEU A 31 -23.81 -5.49 -14.29
C LEU A 31 -22.52 -6.20 -13.85
N LEU A 32 -22.16 -7.32 -14.49
CA LEU A 32 -20.92 -8.05 -14.23
C LEU A 32 -19.67 -7.17 -14.42
N ASN A 33 -19.63 -6.36 -15.49
CA ASN A 33 -18.49 -5.45 -15.73
C ASN A 33 -18.38 -4.38 -14.63
N ASN A 34 -19.50 -3.85 -14.15
CA ASN A 34 -19.49 -2.87 -13.05
C ASN A 34 -19.04 -3.50 -11.72
N VAL A 35 -19.50 -4.72 -11.41
CA VAL A 35 -19.06 -5.45 -10.22
C VAL A 35 -17.58 -5.79 -10.30
N TYR A 36 -17.10 -6.28 -11.45
CA TYR A 36 -15.69 -6.58 -11.66
C TYR A 36 -14.80 -5.34 -11.49
N ARG A 37 -15.22 -4.19 -12.02
CA ARG A 37 -14.54 -2.91 -11.81
C ARG A 37 -14.56 -2.46 -10.35
N SER A 38 -15.65 -2.70 -9.63
CA SER A 38 -15.77 -2.35 -8.21
C SER A 38 -14.83 -3.19 -7.34
N VAL A 39 -14.81 -4.51 -7.54
CA VAL A 39 -13.94 -5.45 -6.80
C VAL A 39 -12.47 -5.16 -7.07
N ASN A 40 -12.08 -4.94 -8.34
CA ASN A 40 -10.68 -4.60 -8.66
C ASN A 40 -10.23 -3.27 -8.06
N ARG A 41 -11.15 -2.29 -7.94
CA ARG A 41 -10.86 -1.02 -7.27
C ARG A 41 -10.71 -1.17 -5.75
N GLN A 42 -11.45 -2.10 -5.13
CA GLN A 42 -11.33 -2.39 -3.70
C GLN A 42 -10.04 -3.14 -3.39
N GLY A 43 -9.72 -4.20 -4.15
CA GLY A 43 -8.46 -4.93 -4.01
C GLY A 43 -7.24 -4.03 -4.19
N ALA A 44 -7.23 -3.22 -5.26
CA ALA A 44 -6.14 -2.26 -5.49
C ALA A 44 -6.03 -1.16 -4.42
N LYS A 45 -7.09 -0.85 -3.68
CA LYS A 45 -7.02 0.05 -2.52
C LYS A 45 -6.41 -0.65 -1.32
N GLN A 46 -6.89 -1.85 -1.00
CA GLN A 46 -6.43 -2.64 0.13
C GLN A 46 -4.94 -3.03 0.01
N ASP A 47 -4.48 -3.40 -1.18
CA ASP A 47 -3.06 -3.71 -1.43
C ASP A 47 -2.16 -2.50 -1.21
N ARG A 48 -2.64 -1.30 -1.60
CA ARG A 48 -1.89 -0.05 -1.44
C ARG A 48 -1.85 0.41 0.01
N GLU A 49 -2.96 0.31 0.74
CA GLU A 49 -3.02 0.63 2.18
C GLU A 49 -2.09 -0.27 2.98
N THR A 50 -2.09 -1.57 2.67
CA THR A 50 -1.22 -2.56 3.29
C THR A 50 0.26 -2.23 3.03
N THR A 51 0.61 -1.89 1.78
CA THR A 51 1.98 -1.49 1.42
C THR A 51 2.44 -0.25 2.20
N THR A 52 1.60 0.78 2.28
CA THR A 52 1.91 2.00 3.03
C THR A 52 2.15 1.71 4.52
N TRP A 53 1.34 0.83 5.13
CA TRP A 53 1.53 0.40 6.52
C TRP A 53 2.86 -0.32 6.76
N TYR A 54 3.27 -1.18 5.84
CA TYR A 54 4.58 -1.86 5.94
C TYR A 54 5.74 -0.87 5.86
N ILE A 55 5.69 0.10 4.94
CA ILE A 55 6.71 1.15 4.80
C ILE A 55 6.79 1.99 6.07
N TYR A 56 5.64 2.37 6.64
CA TYR A 56 5.57 3.13 7.88
C TYR A 56 6.16 2.38 9.08
N THR A 57 5.76 1.13 9.26
CA THR A 57 6.25 0.30 10.37
C THR A 57 7.77 0.13 10.28
N GLY A 58 8.29 -0.16 9.08
CA GLY A 58 9.74 -0.28 8.85
C GLY A 58 10.51 1.03 9.09
N ALA A 59 9.94 2.18 8.73
CA ALA A 59 10.55 3.48 9.03
C ALA A 59 10.63 3.74 10.54
N MET A 60 9.57 3.42 11.29
CA MET A 60 9.54 3.63 12.75
C MET A 60 10.46 2.69 13.51
N GLU A 61 10.55 1.44 13.09
CA GLU A 61 11.47 0.47 13.68
C GLU A 61 12.92 0.95 13.52
N GLN A 62 13.32 1.34 12.31
CA GLN A 62 14.67 1.87 12.08
C GLN A 62 14.96 3.16 12.84
N LEU A 63 14.00 4.09 12.88
CA LEU A 63 14.16 5.33 13.63
C LEU A 63 14.33 5.06 15.14
N ARG A 64 13.56 4.12 15.69
CA ARG A 64 13.66 3.70 17.09
C ARG A 64 15.03 3.08 17.39
N ASP A 65 15.51 2.22 16.50
CA ASP A 65 16.82 1.58 16.66
C ASP A 65 17.96 2.59 16.60
N ASP A 66 17.91 3.54 15.67
CA ASP A 66 18.89 4.62 15.56
C ASP A 66 18.88 5.51 16.82
N LEU A 67 17.70 5.88 17.32
CA LEU A 67 17.55 6.65 18.57
C LEU A 67 18.08 5.90 19.79
N ALA A 68 17.86 4.59 19.87
CA ALA A 68 18.35 3.77 20.98
C ALA A 68 19.88 3.69 21.03
N GLN A 69 20.54 3.90 19.89
CA GLN A 69 21.99 3.87 19.73
C GLN A 69 22.61 5.27 19.67
N ALA A 70 21.80 6.32 19.73
CA ALA A 70 22.24 7.69 19.65
C ALA A 70 22.94 8.13 20.94
N THR A 71 24.15 8.65 20.79
CA THR A 71 24.91 9.31 21.87
C THR A 71 24.71 10.82 21.87
N ASP A 72 24.34 11.39 20.72
CA ASP A 72 24.11 12.81 20.50
C ASP A 72 22.96 12.93 19.50
N VAL A 73 22.04 13.86 19.76
CA VAL A 73 20.82 14.06 18.96
C VAL A 73 20.58 15.55 18.81
N ASP A 74 20.69 16.06 17.59
CA ASP A 74 20.26 17.40 17.23
C ASP A 74 18.95 17.36 16.43
N VAL A 75 18.04 18.25 16.80
CA VAL A 75 16.66 18.24 16.33
C VAL A 75 16.32 19.60 15.75
N SER A 76 15.88 19.60 14.50
CA SER A 76 15.35 20.77 13.80
C SER A 76 13.94 20.48 13.25
N GLU A 77 13.26 21.50 12.72
CA GLU A 77 11.84 21.42 12.33
C GLU A 77 11.51 20.23 11.41
N HIS A 78 12.42 19.87 10.50
CA HIS A 78 12.22 18.80 9.50
C HIS A 78 13.38 17.82 9.42
N LYS A 79 14.33 17.87 10.35
CA LYS A 79 15.54 17.05 10.30
C LYS A 79 16.01 16.69 11.70
N LEU A 80 16.45 15.45 11.85
CA LEU A 80 17.02 14.86 13.05
C LEU A 80 18.41 14.35 12.68
N GLU A 81 19.42 14.90 13.32
CA GLU A 81 20.82 14.49 13.15
C GLU A 81 21.26 13.75 14.41
N MET A 82 21.87 12.59 14.24
CA MET A 82 22.26 11.73 15.35
C MET A 82 23.68 11.24 15.14
N LYS A 83 24.47 11.25 16.23
CA LYS A 83 25.68 10.42 16.29
C LYS A 83 25.30 9.14 17.01
N THR A 84 25.48 8.03 16.33
CA THR A 84 25.17 6.71 16.85
C THR A 84 26.46 5.94 17.09
N VAL A 85 26.47 5.12 18.13
CA VAL A 85 27.58 4.21 18.42
C VAL A 85 27.06 2.78 18.37
N ARG A 86 27.71 1.97 17.53
CA ARG A 86 27.40 0.55 17.34
C ARG A 86 28.61 -0.28 17.71
N ILE A 87 28.36 -1.44 18.31
CA ILE A 87 29.42 -2.43 18.54
C ILE A 87 29.42 -3.34 17.32
N GLY A 88 30.50 -3.30 16.53
CA GLY A 88 30.70 -4.19 15.40
C GLY A 88 30.90 -5.64 15.83
N ASN A 89 30.82 -6.57 14.89
CA ASN A 89 30.99 -8.01 15.16
C ASN A 89 32.35 -8.36 15.78
N ASN A 90 33.36 -7.49 15.60
CA ASN A 90 34.69 -7.64 16.16
C ASN A 90 34.88 -6.89 17.50
N LEU A 91 33.79 -6.50 18.18
CA LEU A 91 33.79 -5.70 19.41
C LEU A 91 34.40 -4.29 19.26
N GLU A 92 34.55 -3.81 18.02
CA GLU A 92 34.99 -2.45 17.75
C GLU A 92 33.82 -1.46 17.87
N LEU A 93 34.09 -0.29 18.44
CA LEU A 93 33.13 0.81 18.52
C LEU A 93 33.12 1.54 17.17
N LEU A 94 32.02 1.37 16.43
CA LEU A 94 31.76 2.07 15.19
C LEU A 94 30.89 3.29 15.49
N THR A 95 31.38 4.47 15.11
CA THR A 95 30.61 5.71 15.22
C THR A 95 30.08 6.07 13.84
N SER A 96 28.77 6.29 13.74
CA SER A 96 28.09 6.63 12.50
C SER A 96 27.22 7.85 12.70
N GLU A 97 27.25 8.74 11.71
CA GLU A 97 26.32 9.85 11.62
C GLU A 97 25.07 9.38 10.88
N VAL A 98 23.92 9.56 11.52
CA VAL A 98 22.61 9.20 10.99
C VAL A 98 21.76 10.45 10.90
N VAL A 99 21.27 10.71 9.69
CA VAL A 99 20.42 11.86 9.41
C VAL A 99 19.05 11.37 8.96
N TRP A 100 18.02 11.79 9.67
CA TRP A 100 16.63 11.64 9.23
C TRP A 100 16.10 12.99 8.78
N ALA A 101 15.55 13.06 7.57
CA ALA A 101 15.00 14.29 7.01
C ALA A 101 13.61 14.04 6.42
N GLN A 102 12.71 14.98 6.66
CA GLN A 102 11.39 15.02 6.04
C GLN A 102 11.50 15.72 4.68
N GLN A 103 11.17 15.01 3.60
CA GLN A 103 11.10 15.58 2.26
C GLN A 103 9.65 15.73 1.82
N GLY A 104 9.14 16.97 1.89
CA GLY A 104 7.74 17.25 1.64
C GLY A 104 6.82 16.58 2.66
N LYS A 105 5.55 16.34 2.29
CA LYS A 105 4.54 15.85 3.26
C LYS A 105 4.52 14.32 3.45
N ARG A 106 5.26 13.57 2.64
CA ARG A 106 5.01 12.12 2.42
C ARG A 106 6.26 11.28 2.29
N LYS A 107 7.44 11.86 2.47
CA LYS A 107 8.70 11.13 2.37
C LYS A 107 9.56 11.38 3.59
N LEU A 108 10.15 10.30 4.09
CA LEU A 108 11.26 10.36 5.02
C LEU A 108 12.50 9.82 4.34
N ILE A 109 13.61 10.49 4.57
CA ILE A 109 14.93 10.12 4.06
C ILE A 109 15.79 9.82 5.27
N ARG A 110 16.42 8.66 5.26
CA ARG A 110 17.44 8.25 6.23
C ARG A 110 18.78 8.16 5.51
N GLU A 111 19.77 8.90 5.97
CA GLU A 111 21.15 8.84 5.49
C GLU A 111 22.04 8.31 6.61
N CYS A 112 22.86 7.31 6.32
CA CYS A 112 23.75 6.65 7.27
C CYS A 112 24.93 6.05 6.51
N ASP A 113 26.16 6.43 6.87
CA ASP A 113 27.39 5.88 6.27
C ASP A 113 27.40 5.93 4.73
N GLY A 114 26.91 7.03 4.14
CA GLY A 114 26.81 7.22 2.69
C GLY A 114 25.69 6.42 2.00
N LYS A 115 24.86 5.68 2.74
CA LYS A 115 23.66 5.03 2.22
C LYS A 115 22.43 5.87 2.51
N THR A 116 21.63 6.10 1.46
CA THR A 116 20.35 6.80 1.55
C THR A 116 19.20 5.81 1.41
N THR A 117 18.29 5.80 2.37
CA THR A 117 17.04 5.03 2.36
C THR A 117 15.86 5.99 2.30
N VAL A 118 14.94 5.75 1.37
CA VAL A 118 13.77 6.61 1.16
C VAL A 118 12.50 5.84 1.50
N PHE A 119 11.71 6.38 2.42
CA PHE A 119 10.40 5.86 2.80
C PHE A 119 9.33 6.75 2.14
N ASP A 120 8.74 6.28 1.04
CA ASP A 120 7.67 6.98 0.31
C ASP A 120 6.30 6.44 0.72
N PHE A 121 5.54 7.27 1.41
CA PHE A 121 4.24 6.91 1.96
C PHE A 121 3.08 6.98 0.94
N GLY A 122 3.36 7.41 -0.30
CA GLY A 122 2.37 7.47 -1.37
C GLY A 122 1.22 8.44 -1.07
N THR A 123 0.07 8.24 -1.73
CA THR A 123 -1.06 9.18 -1.69
C THR A 123 -2.11 8.88 -0.62
N LEU A 124 -2.00 7.73 0.06
CA LEU A 124 -3.04 7.21 0.95
C LEU A 124 -2.99 7.81 2.36
N LEU A 125 -1.82 8.23 2.81
CA LEU A 125 -1.76 9.00 4.05
C LEU A 125 -2.18 10.43 3.71
N THR A 126 -3.36 10.82 4.21
CA THR A 126 -3.71 12.24 4.27
C THR A 126 -2.64 12.93 5.10
N ALA A 127 -2.42 14.24 4.87
CA ALA A 127 -1.38 14.99 5.59
C ALA A 127 -1.55 14.98 7.12
N ASN A 128 -2.68 14.49 7.64
CA ASN A 128 -2.93 14.26 9.07
C ASN A 128 -2.62 12.83 9.54
N ASP A 129 -2.57 11.83 8.64
CA ASP A 129 -2.31 10.43 8.97
C ASP A 129 -0.84 10.03 8.81
N VAL A 130 -0.08 10.72 7.92
CA VAL A 130 1.39 10.66 8.01
C VAL A 130 1.69 11.29 9.35
N LEU A 131 2.03 10.45 10.32
CA LEU A 131 2.20 10.84 11.70
C LEU A 131 2.93 12.15 11.82
N ASN A 132 2.51 12.92 12.82
CA ASN A 132 3.35 13.89 13.50
C ASN A 132 4.63 13.20 14.02
N ILE A 133 5.50 12.70 13.13
CA ILE A 133 6.94 12.64 13.35
C ILE A 133 7.38 14.09 13.25
N ARG A 134 6.91 14.88 14.22
CA ARG A 134 7.45 16.19 14.48
C ARG A 134 8.75 15.87 15.19
N PHE A 135 9.84 16.22 14.54
CA PHE A 135 11.12 16.40 15.21
C PHE A 135 10.99 17.66 16.07
N ALA A 136 10.12 17.61 17.08
CA ALA A 136 9.94 18.70 18.01
C ALA A 136 11.01 18.55 19.09
N ARG A 137 11.78 19.62 19.29
CA ARG A 137 12.65 19.72 20.47
C ARG A 137 11.76 19.59 21.70
N ILE A 138 12.00 18.58 22.53
CA ILE A 138 11.37 18.54 23.86
C ILE A 138 12.04 19.68 24.65
N PRO A 139 11.30 20.70 25.10
CA PRO A 139 11.85 21.81 25.87
C PRO A 139 12.40 21.37 27.23
#